data_AF-A0A2D4P0X4-F1
#
_entry.id   AF-A0A2D4P0X4-F1
#
_cell.length_a   1.000
_cell.length_b   1.000
_cell.length_c   1.000
_cell.angle_alpha   90.00
_cell.angle_beta   90.00
_cell.angle_gamma   90.00
#
_symmetry.space_group_name_H-M   'P 1'
#
loop_
_entity.id
_entity.type
_entity.pdbx_description
1 polymer ?
#
loop_
_entity_poly.entity_id
_entity_poly.type
_entity_poly.pdbx_seq_one_letter_code
_entity_poly.pdbx_strand_id
1 'polypeptide(L)'
;RPQCILNKPLSTDIVAPPVCGNYFVEVGEKCDCGSPQDCQSACCDARTCKLKHEAQCDSEECCEKCKFKKAGAECRAAKDDCDLPEFCIGQSAECPTDGFQRNGHPCQNNQGYCYNGKCPIMTNQCLGLMGPGVKVSPDSCFTLNQEGQSCSFCRMEKGTKIPCAAKDVKCGRLYCEKGHATCSCSISPDDPDYGMVEPGTKCGDGMVCSNRQCVNVQTAY
;
A
#
# COMPACT_ATOMS: atom_id res chain seq x y z
N ARG A 1 3.52 -8.89 -0.09
CA ARG A 1 3.21 -8.76 -1.54
C ARG A 1 3.03 -7.27 -1.83
N PRO A 2 3.67 -6.70 -2.87
CA PRO A 2 3.51 -5.28 -3.20
C PRO A 2 2.03 -4.97 -3.52
N GLN A 3 1.54 -3.79 -3.13
CA GLN A 3 0.12 -3.45 -3.28
C GLN A 3 -0.28 -3.24 -4.75
N CYS A 4 0.64 -2.78 -5.60
CA CYS A 4 0.37 -2.49 -7.02
C CYS A 4 0.03 -3.72 -7.88
N ILE A 5 0.19 -4.93 -7.37
CA ILE A 5 -0.14 -6.18 -8.08
C ILE A 5 -1.40 -6.87 -7.52
N LEU A 6 -2.13 -6.19 -6.63
CA LEU A 6 -3.38 -6.69 -6.07
C LEU A 6 -4.58 -6.31 -6.92
N ASN A 7 -4.57 -5.12 -7.52
CA ASN A 7 -5.65 -4.68 -8.39
C ASN A 7 -5.60 -5.41 -9.73
N LYS A 8 -6.72 -6.03 -10.11
CA LYS A 8 -6.94 -6.53 -11.47
C LYS A 8 -7.05 -5.31 -12.41
N PRO A 9 -6.22 -5.20 -13.46
CA PRO A 9 -6.37 -4.15 -14.46
C PRO A 9 -7.76 -4.17 -15.09
N LEU A 10 -8.28 -3.01 -15.50
CA LEU A 10 -9.50 -2.99 -16.30
C LEU A 10 -9.19 -3.58 -17.67
N SER A 11 -10.14 -4.31 -18.25
CA SER A 11 -9.98 -4.88 -19.60
C SER A 11 -9.69 -3.80 -20.65
N THR A 12 -10.18 -2.57 -20.45
CA THR A 12 -9.93 -1.41 -21.30
C THR A 12 -8.51 -0.85 -21.22
N ASP A 13 -7.76 -1.17 -20.16
CA ASP A 13 -6.38 -0.69 -19.97
C ASP A 13 -5.36 -1.59 -20.69
N ILE A 14 -5.80 -2.77 -21.17
CA ILE A 14 -4.96 -3.72 -21.88
C ILE A 14 -4.89 -3.32 -23.35
N VAL A 15 -3.67 -2.98 -23.79
CA VAL A 15 -3.40 -2.56 -25.17
C VAL A 15 -3.05 -3.73 -26.10
N ALA A 16 -2.78 -4.91 -25.53
CA ALA A 16 -2.53 -6.12 -26.30
C ALA A 16 -3.83 -6.58 -26.99
N PRO A 17 -3.74 -7.22 -28.17
CA PRO A 17 -4.90 -7.87 -28.77
C PRO A 17 -5.47 -8.94 -27.84
N PRO A 18 -6.81 -9.02 -27.65
CA PRO A 18 -7.45 -10.03 -26.80
C PRO A 18 -7.09 -11.47 -27.20
N VAL A 19 -6.83 -12.33 -26.22
CA VAL A 19 -6.47 -13.74 -26.42
C VAL A 19 -7.33 -14.64 -25.54
N CYS A 20 -8.35 -15.24 -26.16
CA CYS A 20 -9.18 -16.24 -25.49
C CYS A 20 -8.35 -17.48 -25.09
N GLY A 21 -8.31 -17.75 -23.78
CA GLY A 21 -7.60 -18.86 -23.15
C GLY A 21 -6.36 -18.46 -22.37
N ASN A 22 -6.16 -17.16 -22.08
CA ASN A 22 -5.03 -16.65 -21.31
C ASN A 22 -5.34 -16.42 -19.82
N TYR A 23 -6.54 -16.83 -19.36
CA TYR A 23 -7.06 -16.66 -17.99
C TYR A 23 -7.37 -15.21 -17.59
N PHE A 24 -7.40 -14.28 -18.54
CA PHE A 24 -7.70 -12.87 -18.27
C PHE A 24 -8.81 -12.38 -19.18
N VAL A 25 -9.89 -11.86 -18.59
CA VAL A 25 -11.03 -11.34 -19.36
C VAL A 25 -10.64 -10.02 -20.02
N GLU A 26 -10.52 -10.02 -21.34
CA GLU A 26 -10.16 -8.85 -22.15
C GLU A 26 -11.39 -8.26 -22.89
N VAL A 27 -11.19 -7.14 -23.60
CA VAL A 27 -12.29 -6.50 -24.35
C VAL A 27 -12.85 -7.47 -25.39
N GLY A 28 -14.15 -7.76 -25.29
CA GLY A 28 -14.87 -8.66 -26.20
C GLY A 28 -15.20 -10.03 -25.58
N GLU A 29 -14.55 -10.38 -24.47
CA GLU A 29 -14.78 -11.62 -23.74
C GLU A 29 -15.76 -11.40 -22.58
N LYS A 30 -16.33 -12.50 -22.09
CA LYS A 30 -17.22 -12.50 -20.91
C LYS A 30 -16.72 -13.41 -19.79
N CYS A 31 -15.75 -14.25 -20.08
CA CYS A 31 -15.06 -15.13 -19.16
C CYS A 31 -13.81 -15.68 -19.87
N ASP A 32 -12.80 -16.07 -19.11
CA ASP A 32 -11.64 -16.80 -19.63
C ASP A 32 -11.19 -17.79 -18.56
N CYS A 33 -11.30 -19.08 -18.87
CA CYS A 33 -10.92 -20.19 -18.01
C CYS A 33 -9.75 -21.01 -18.57
N GLY A 34 -9.00 -20.44 -19.52
CA GLY A 34 -7.90 -21.11 -20.19
C GLY A 34 -8.33 -21.93 -21.40
N SER A 35 -7.48 -22.91 -21.78
CA SER A 35 -7.73 -23.79 -22.92
C SER A 35 -8.94 -24.70 -22.68
N PRO A 36 -9.60 -25.23 -23.74
CA PRO A 36 -10.68 -26.21 -23.59
C PRO A 36 -10.27 -27.50 -22.86
N GLN A 37 -8.98 -27.83 -22.83
CA GLN A 37 -8.45 -28.99 -22.11
C GLN A 37 -8.32 -28.73 -20.61
N ASP A 38 -7.97 -27.49 -20.22
CA ASP A 38 -7.70 -27.12 -18.83
C ASP A 38 -8.94 -26.54 -18.12
N CYS A 39 -9.89 -25.99 -18.88
CA CYS A 39 -11.05 -25.31 -18.33
C CYS A 39 -11.99 -26.28 -17.61
N GLN A 40 -12.17 -26.05 -16.31
CA GLN A 40 -13.10 -26.80 -15.45
C GLN A 40 -14.39 -26.01 -15.15
N SER A 41 -14.55 -24.83 -15.75
CA SER A 41 -15.69 -23.96 -15.48
C SER A 41 -17.00 -24.52 -16.05
N ALA A 42 -18.03 -24.59 -15.19
CA ALA A 42 -19.40 -24.81 -15.61
C ALA A 42 -20.06 -23.56 -16.22
N CYS A 43 -19.44 -22.39 -16.05
CA CYS A 43 -19.99 -21.08 -16.41
C CYS A 43 -19.43 -20.55 -17.73
N CYS A 44 -18.21 -20.94 -18.12
CA CYS A 44 -17.52 -20.43 -19.30
C CYS A 44 -17.39 -21.47 -20.41
N ASP A 45 -17.56 -21.05 -21.66
CA ASP A 45 -17.16 -21.79 -22.85
C ASP A 45 -15.74 -21.37 -23.28
N ALA A 46 -14.76 -22.20 -22.94
CA ALA A 46 -13.34 -21.98 -23.23
C ALA A 46 -13.00 -21.82 -24.71
N ARG A 47 -13.87 -22.27 -25.64
CA ARG A 47 -13.62 -22.09 -27.08
C ARG A 47 -13.99 -20.70 -27.57
N THR A 48 -14.90 -20.03 -26.87
CA THR A 48 -15.50 -18.77 -27.32
C THR A 48 -15.31 -17.63 -26.34
N CYS A 49 -14.81 -17.90 -25.13
CA CYS A 49 -14.68 -16.95 -24.02
C CYS A 49 -16.00 -16.21 -23.72
N LYS A 50 -17.10 -16.96 -23.85
CA LYS A 50 -18.46 -16.51 -23.56
C LYS A 50 -19.06 -17.31 -22.43
N LEU A 51 -19.92 -16.65 -21.67
CA LEU A 51 -20.71 -17.31 -20.64
C LEU A 51 -21.66 -18.33 -21.27
N LYS A 52 -21.75 -19.51 -20.64
CA LYS A 52 -22.73 -20.55 -20.95
C LYS A 52 -24.13 -20.07 -20.59
N HIS A 53 -25.15 -20.78 -21.09
CA HIS A 53 -26.56 -20.44 -20.88
C HIS A 53 -26.84 -20.22 -19.38
N GLU A 54 -27.56 -19.13 -19.06
CA GLU A 54 -27.91 -18.68 -17.69
C GLU A 54 -26.75 -18.22 -16.78
N ALA A 55 -25.49 -18.37 -17.16
CA ALA A 55 -24.39 -17.85 -16.36
C ALA A 55 -24.35 -16.31 -16.41
N GLN A 56 -24.13 -15.69 -15.24
CA GLN A 56 -23.95 -14.24 -15.08
C GLN A 56 -22.47 -13.86 -14.93
N CYS A 57 -21.64 -14.80 -14.50
CA CYS A 57 -20.23 -14.63 -14.17
C CYS A 57 -19.52 -15.99 -14.16
N ASP A 58 -18.20 -16.00 -13.96
CA ASP A 58 -17.41 -17.22 -13.88
C ASP A 58 -16.51 -17.30 -12.65
N SER A 59 -15.39 -16.57 -12.65
CA SER A 59 -14.26 -16.79 -11.73
C SER A 59 -13.96 -15.60 -10.81
N GLU A 60 -14.70 -14.49 -10.94
CA GLU A 60 -14.50 -13.29 -10.14
C GLU A 60 -14.95 -13.46 -8.67
N GLU A 61 -14.42 -12.65 -7.76
CA GLU A 61 -14.58 -12.79 -6.31
C GLU A 61 -16.04 -12.69 -5.84
N CYS A 62 -16.87 -11.93 -6.55
CA CYS A 62 -18.31 -11.81 -6.32
C CYS A 62 -19.16 -12.74 -7.20
N CYS A 63 -18.56 -13.79 -7.78
CA CYS A 63 -19.27 -14.88 -8.43
C CYS A 63 -19.40 -16.10 -7.51
N GLU A 64 -20.58 -16.71 -7.47
CA GLU A 64 -20.80 -18.01 -6.84
C GLU A 64 -21.76 -18.83 -7.70
N LYS A 65 -21.35 -20.03 -8.10
CA LYS A 65 -22.16 -20.96 -8.92
C LYS A 65 -22.74 -20.26 -10.18
N CYS A 66 -21.89 -19.55 -10.91
CA CYS A 66 -22.25 -18.79 -12.11
C CYS A 66 -23.27 -17.66 -11.92
N LYS A 67 -23.52 -17.22 -10.67
CA LYS A 67 -24.43 -16.13 -10.32
C LYS A 67 -23.72 -15.10 -9.47
N PHE A 68 -24.19 -13.86 -9.53
CA PHE A 68 -23.66 -12.83 -8.63
C PHE A 68 -23.97 -13.20 -7.18
N LYS A 69 -22.97 -13.08 -6.31
CA LYS A 69 -23.17 -13.14 -4.85
C LYS A 69 -24.14 -12.05 -4.44
N LYS A 70 -24.90 -12.30 -3.37
CA LYS A 70 -25.85 -11.31 -2.84
C LYS A 70 -25.13 -10.04 -2.37
N ALA A 71 -25.83 -8.92 -2.45
CA ALA A 71 -25.36 -7.65 -1.89
C ALA A 71 -24.99 -7.82 -0.41
N GLY A 72 -23.82 -7.33 -0.01
CA GLY A 72 -23.30 -7.45 1.36
C GLY A 72 -22.50 -8.72 1.65
N ALA A 73 -22.32 -9.64 0.69
CA ALA A 73 -21.37 -10.74 0.85
C ALA A 73 -19.93 -10.20 0.80
N GLU A 74 -19.11 -10.52 1.81
CA GLU A 74 -17.70 -10.09 1.83
C GLU A 74 -16.92 -10.74 0.67
N CYS A 75 -16.19 -9.92 -0.09
CA CYS A 75 -15.31 -10.38 -1.17
C CYS A 75 -13.84 -10.14 -0.86
N ARG A 76 -13.53 -9.18 0.03
CA ARG A 76 -12.20 -8.97 0.57
C ARG A 76 -12.27 -8.60 2.04
N ALA A 77 -11.54 -9.34 2.86
CA ALA A 77 -11.37 -9.02 4.27
C ALA A 77 -10.36 -7.88 4.45
N ALA A 78 -10.54 -7.09 5.51
CA ALA A 78 -9.53 -6.12 5.95
C ALA A 78 -8.26 -6.84 6.42
N LYS A 79 -7.09 -6.39 5.94
CA LYS A 79 -5.78 -6.99 6.27
C LYS A 79 -5.20 -6.51 7.59
N ASP A 80 -5.53 -5.29 7.98
CA ASP A 80 -5.04 -4.61 9.18
C ASP A 80 -6.01 -3.47 9.58
N ASP A 81 -5.66 -2.71 10.61
CA ASP A 81 -6.48 -1.63 11.16
C ASP A 81 -6.52 -0.36 10.31
N CYS A 82 -5.74 -0.30 9.22
CA CYS A 82 -5.77 0.77 8.24
C CYS A 82 -6.47 0.38 6.93
N ASP A 83 -7.13 -0.77 6.91
CA ASP A 83 -7.77 -1.35 5.74
C ASP A 83 -9.28 -1.56 5.99
N LEU A 84 -10.10 -1.40 4.96
CA LEU A 84 -11.54 -1.66 5.06
C LEU A 84 -11.88 -2.99 4.41
N PRO A 85 -12.95 -3.70 4.82
CA PRO A 85 -13.46 -4.82 4.05
C PRO A 85 -14.34 -4.34 2.88
N GLU A 86 -14.34 -5.08 1.77
CA GLU A 86 -15.26 -4.85 0.65
C GLU A 86 -16.29 -5.96 0.53
N PHE A 87 -17.46 -5.54 0.04
CA PHE A 87 -18.63 -6.36 -0.09
C PHE A 87 -19.18 -6.30 -1.51
N CYS A 88 -19.63 -7.44 -2.01
CA CYS A 88 -20.31 -7.56 -3.27
C CYS A 88 -21.56 -6.67 -3.30
N ILE A 89 -21.82 -6.04 -4.45
CA ILE A 89 -22.97 -5.15 -4.65
C ILE A 89 -24.24 -5.89 -5.09
N GLY A 90 -24.15 -7.19 -5.42
CA GLY A 90 -25.30 -7.99 -5.85
C GLY A 90 -25.65 -7.92 -7.34
N GLN A 91 -24.97 -7.06 -8.10
CA GLN A 91 -25.27 -6.78 -9.51
C GLN A 91 -24.04 -6.90 -10.42
N SER A 92 -22.89 -7.26 -9.85
CA SER A 92 -21.61 -7.46 -10.55
C SER A 92 -20.88 -8.65 -9.92
N ALA A 93 -20.01 -9.28 -10.72
CA ALA A 93 -19.10 -10.33 -10.28
C ALA A 93 -17.79 -9.78 -9.71
N GLU A 94 -17.49 -8.52 -10.00
CA GLU A 94 -16.27 -7.86 -9.52
C GLU A 94 -16.43 -7.43 -8.06
N CYS A 95 -15.39 -7.66 -7.26
CA CYS A 95 -15.28 -7.03 -5.95
C CYS A 95 -14.98 -5.53 -6.15
N PRO A 96 -15.59 -4.62 -5.36
CA PRO A 96 -15.24 -3.20 -5.40
C PRO A 96 -13.74 -2.95 -5.20
N THR A 97 -13.27 -1.78 -5.64
CA THR A 97 -11.87 -1.37 -5.48
C THR A 97 -11.47 -1.34 -4.00
N ASP A 98 -10.24 -1.77 -3.73
CA ASP A 98 -9.60 -1.78 -2.40
C ASP A 98 -9.67 -0.39 -1.73
N GLY A 99 -10.46 -0.31 -0.66
CA GLY A 99 -10.70 0.86 0.15
C GLY A 99 -9.91 0.82 1.45
N PHE A 100 -9.32 1.95 1.83
CA PHE A 100 -8.54 2.06 3.05
C PHE A 100 -9.23 2.91 4.11
N GLN A 101 -8.85 2.68 5.36
CA GLN A 101 -9.24 3.56 6.44
C GLN A 101 -8.73 4.98 6.15
N ARG A 102 -9.53 5.99 6.47
CA ARG A 102 -9.17 7.40 6.26
C ARG A 102 -7.78 7.72 6.83
N ASN A 103 -7.04 8.55 6.10
CA ASN A 103 -5.77 9.05 6.58
C ASN A 103 -5.95 9.78 7.93
N GLY A 104 -5.01 9.59 8.84
CA GLY A 104 -5.08 10.15 10.20
C GLY A 104 -5.88 9.31 11.21
N HIS A 105 -6.48 8.17 10.83
CA HIS A 105 -7.08 7.25 11.79
C HIS A 105 -5.99 6.64 12.70
N PRO A 106 -6.10 6.65 14.04
CA PRO A 106 -5.08 6.05 14.90
C PRO A 106 -4.96 4.55 14.67
N CYS A 107 -3.74 4.03 14.63
CA CYS A 107 -3.46 2.62 14.36
C CYS A 107 -2.38 2.06 15.30
N GLN A 108 -2.32 0.72 15.37
CA GLN A 108 -1.38 -0.08 16.15
C GLN A 108 -1.31 0.35 17.62
N ASN A 109 -2.46 0.48 18.27
CA ASN A 109 -2.60 0.96 19.65
C ASN A 109 -2.07 2.40 19.84
N ASN A 110 -2.44 3.33 18.96
CA ASN A 110 -2.01 4.74 18.94
C ASN A 110 -0.50 4.97 18.72
N GLN A 111 0.22 3.95 18.23
CA GLN A 111 1.63 4.10 17.84
C GLN A 111 1.80 4.87 16.53
N GLY A 112 0.78 4.89 15.68
CA GLY A 112 0.81 5.61 14.42
C GLY A 112 -0.56 6.15 14.00
N TYR A 113 -0.61 6.68 12.78
CA TYR A 113 -1.82 7.08 12.09
C TYR A 113 -1.84 6.48 10.70
N CYS A 114 -3.02 6.05 10.24
CA CYS A 114 -3.18 5.46 8.92
C CYS A 114 -2.80 6.46 7.83
N TYR A 115 -2.09 5.96 6.83
CA TYR A 115 -1.69 6.70 5.65
C TYR A 115 -1.69 5.77 4.44
N ASN A 116 -2.65 5.99 3.53
CA ASN A 116 -2.85 5.22 2.30
C ASN A 116 -2.83 3.70 2.53
N GLY A 117 -3.64 3.23 3.48
CA GLY A 117 -3.78 1.79 3.76
C GLY A 117 -2.63 1.16 4.53
N LYS A 118 -1.76 1.96 5.16
CA LYS A 118 -0.65 1.52 6.02
C LYS A 118 -0.62 2.28 7.34
N CYS A 119 0.01 1.69 8.35
CA CYS A 119 0.37 2.36 9.60
C CYS A 119 1.89 2.61 9.67
N PRO A 120 2.42 3.72 9.09
CA PRO A 120 3.85 4.02 9.10
C PRO A 120 4.34 4.35 10.52
N ILE A 121 5.25 3.53 11.03
CA ILE A 121 5.83 3.65 12.39
C ILE A 121 7.35 3.54 12.28
N MET A 122 8.07 4.45 12.94
CA MET A 122 9.54 4.52 12.90
C MET A 122 10.20 3.19 13.30
N THR A 123 9.65 2.46 14.27
CA THR A 123 10.16 1.13 14.68
C THR A 123 10.12 0.13 13.53
N ASN A 124 9.01 0.06 12.80
CA ASN A 124 8.86 -0.85 11.67
C ASN A 124 9.77 -0.44 10.50
N GLN A 125 9.98 0.86 10.29
CA GLN A 125 10.93 1.38 9.31
C GLN A 125 12.38 0.99 9.66
N CYS A 126 12.77 1.12 10.93
CA CYS A 126 14.08 0.66 11.40
C CYS A 126 14.28 -0.84 11.16
N LEU A 127 13.29 -1.67 11.51
CA LEU A 127 13.31 -3.11 11.26
C LEU A 127 13.43 -3.43 9.76
N GLY A 128 12.72 -2.70 8.90
CA GLY A 128 12.78 -2.85 7.45
C GLY A 128 14.13 -2.47 6.85
N LEU A 129 14.81 -1.48 7.43
CA LEU A 129 16.12 -0.99 6.95
C LEU A 129 17.31 -1.81 7.48
N MET A 130 17.27 -2.24 8.74
CA MET A 130 18.45 -2.78 9.44
C MET A 130 18.28 -4.21 9.97
N GLY A 131 17.10 -4.81 9.74
CA GLY A 131 16.75 -6.16 10.18
C GLY A 131 16.29 -6.21 11.65
N PRO A 132 16.07 -7.42 12.18
CA PRO A 132 15.58 -7.60 13.55
C PRO A 132 16.60 -7.13 14.61
N GLY A 133 16.09 -6.81 15.80
CA GLY A 133 16.91 -6.43 16.96
C GLY A 133 17.32 -4.94 17.02
N VAL A 134 16.79 -4.12 16.11
CA VAL A 134 16.99 -2.66 16.13
C VAL A 134 15.82 -1.93 16.78
N LYS A 135 16.07 -0.70 17.21
CA LYS A 135 15.06 0.20 17.79
C LYS A 135 15.17 1.58 17.17
N VAL A 136 14.16 2.41 17.35
CA VAL A 136 14.25 3.84 17.03
C VAL A 136 15.24 4.47 18.01
N SER A 137 16.15 5.31 17.51
CA SER A 137 17.11 6.03 18.33
C SER A 137 16.45 7.05 19.26
N PRO A 138 17.13 7.47 20.34
CA PRO A 138 16.68 8.57 21.20
C PRO A 138 16.46 9.87 20.42
N ASP A 139 15.60 10.75 20.95
CA ASP A 139 15.26 12.05 20.35
C ASP A 139 16.48 12.93 20.07
N SER A 140 17.53 12.81 20.90
CA SER A 140 18.79 13.52 20.71
C SER A 140 19.50 13.18 19.40
N CYS A 141 19.28 12.00 18.82
CA CYS A 141 19.83 11.68 17.50
C CYS A 141 19.13 12.46 16.39
N PHE A 142 17.83 12.74 16.52
CA PHE A 142 17.07 13.44 15.49
C PHE A 142 17.47 14.91 15.41
N THR A 143 18.01 15.53 16.46
CA THR A 143 18.47 16.92 16.41
C THR A 143 19.59 17.14 15.40
N LEU A 144 20.34 16.09 15.04
CA LEU A 144 21.35 16.09 13.97
C LEU A 144 20.75 16.49 12.61
N ASN A 145 19.46 16.25 12.38
CA ASN A 145 18.80 16.65 11.12
C ASN A 145 18.80 18.17 10.87
N GLN A 146 19.14 18.98 11.88
CA GLN A 146 19.32 20.43 11.73
C GLN A 146 20.66 20.82 11.08
N GLU A 147 21.60 19.88 10.95
CA GLU A 147 22.94 20.16 10.41
C GLU A 147 22.92 20.32 8.88
N GLY A 148 22.07 19.56 8.17
CA GLY A 148 22.01 19.58 6.71
C GLY A 148 23.22 18.93 6.03
N GLN A 149 23.92 18.02 6.70
CA GLN A 149 25.14 17.37 6.22
C GLN A 149 25.06 15.84 6.32
N SER A 150 25.94 15.12 5.61
CA SER A 150 25.97 13.64 5.63
C SER A 150 24.58 13.03 5.38
N CYS A 151 24.09 12.13 6.21
CA CYS A 151 22.72 11.61 6.16
C CYS A 151 21.69 12.52 6.87
N SER A 152 22.14 13.52 7.61
CA SER A 152 21.35 14.33 8.54
C SER A 152 20.75 15.57 7.87
N PHE A 153 19.59 15.41 7.25
CA PHE A 153 18.87 16.50 6.57
C PHE A 153 17.36 16.22 6.54
N CYS A 154 16.56 17.23 6.19
CA CYS A 154 15.11 17.10 6.05
C CYS A 154 14.69 16.68 4.64
N ARG A 155 15.27 17.34 3.63
CA ARG A 155 14.97 17.09 2.23
C ARG A 155 16.14 17.48 1.34
N MET A 156 16.09 17.01 0.10
CA MET A 156 17.06 17.39 -0.92
C MET A 156 16.38 18.24 -1.98
N GLU A 157 16.94 19.42 -2.26
CA GLU A 157 16.46 20.33 -3.30
C GLU A 157 17.59 20.57 -4.30
N LYS A 158 17.42 20.11 -5.54
CA LYS A 158 18.40 20.26 -6.63
C LYS A 158 19.83 19.84 -6.23
N GLY A 159 19.95 18.72 -5.51
CA GLY A 159 21.24 18.19 -5.02
C GLY A 159 21.75 18.84 -3.72
N THR A 160 21.10 19.89 -3.22
CA THR A 160 21.43 20.54 -1.95
C THR A 160 20.66 19.89 -0.80
N LYS A 161 21.36 19.54 0.28
CA LYS A 161 20.74 19.04 1.51
C LYS A 161 20.19 20.21 2.32
N ILE A 162 18.89 20.19 2.57
CA ILE A 162 18.20 21.23 3.35
C ILE A 162 18.05 20.73 4.80
N PRO A 163 18.55 21.46 5.80
CA PRO A 163 18.38 21.11 7.21
C PRO A 163 16.91 21.18 7.64
N CYS A 164 16.55 20.40 8.65
CA CYS A 164 15.24 20.51 9.29
C CYS A 164 15.16 21.77 10.17
N ALA A 165 13.96 22.35 10.28
CA ALA A 165 13.67 23.20 11.43
C ALA A 165 13.58 22.35 12.71
N ALA A 166 13.77 22.95 13.88
CA ALA A 166 13.78 22.24 15.16
C ALA A 166 12.51 21.39 15.39
N LYS A 167 11.34 21.87 14.97
CA LYS A 167 10.06 21.13 15.09
C LYS A 167 9.92 19.96 14.11
N ASP A 168 10.71 19.95 13.03
CA ASP A 168 10.58 19.01 11.91
C ASP A 168 11.64 17.90 11.95
N VAL A 169 12.51 17.89 12.97
CA VAL A 169 13.64 16.96 13.10
C VAL A 169 13.24 15.49 13.03
N LYS A 170 12.01 15.16 13.40
CA LYS A 170 11.43 13.81 13.35
C LYS A 170 10.93 13.40 11.96
N CYS A 171 10.99 14.27 10.96
CA CYS A 171 10.53 14.04 9.59
C CYS A 171 11.64 14.10 8.53
N GLY A 172 12.90 14.23 8.97
CA GLY A 172 14.09 14.10 8.14
C GLY A 172 14.62 12.67 8.10
N ARG A 173 15.92 12.50 8.34
CA ARG A 173 16.57 11.20 8.45
C ARG A 173 15.99 10.38 9.60
N LEU A 174 15.72 9.10 9.35
CA LEU A 174 15.43 8.14 10.41
C LEU A 174 16.75 7.69 11.06
N TYR A 175 16.78 7.68 12.39
CA TYR A 175 17.86 7.13 13.18
C TYR A 175 17.39 5.89 13.92
N CYS A 176 18.21 4.83 13.84
CA CYS A 176 17.98 3.56 14.49
C CYS A 176 19.18 3.18 15.36
N GLU A 177 18.91 2.47 16.44
CA GLU A 177 19.90 1.93 17.36
C GLU A 177 20.09 0.43 17.13
N LYS A 178 21.37 0.00 17.01
CA LYS A 178 21.76 -1.41 16.89
C LYS A 178 23.02 -1.69 17.70
N GLY A 179 22.91 -2.49 18.76
CA GLY A 179 24.04 -2.78 19.65
C GLY A 179 24.55 -1.52 20.34
N HIS A 180 25.81 -1.15 20.12
CA HIS A 180 26.43 0.06 20.70
C HIS A 180 26.28 1.32 19.82
N ALA A 181 25.78 1.20 18.58
CA ALA A 181 25.62 2.34 17.69
C ALA A 181 24.25 2.99 17.91
N THR A 182 24.24 4.21 18.45
CA THR A 182 23.01 4.86 18.96
C THR A 182 22.28 5.71 17.92
N CYS A 183 23.00 6.40 17.03
CA CYS A 183 22.42 7.27 16.00
C CYS A 183 22.77 6.77 14.57
N SER A 184 22.48 5.51 14.27
CA SER A 184 22.76 4.96 12.94
C SER A 184 21.71 5.38 11.92
N CYS A 185 22.15 5.77 10.73
CA CYS A 185 21.30 6.13 9.61
C CYS A 185 21.62 5.25 8.39
N SER A 186 20.60 4.92 7.60
CA SER A 186 20.77 4.21 6.32
C SER A 186 20.76 5.20 5.16
N ILE A 187 21.64 5.03 4.18
CA ILE A 187 21.74 5.87 2.97
C ILE A 187 21.87 5.00 1.73
N SER A 188 21.37 5.48 0.58
CA SER A 188 21.57 4.88 -0.73
C SER A 188 22.17 5.92 -1.67
N PRO A 189 23.19 5.58 -2.50
CA PRO A 189 23.70 6.48 -3.53
C PRO A 189 22.67 6.81 -4.61
N ASP A 190 21.77 5.87 -4.90
CA ASP A 190 20.80 5.97 -6.00
C ASP A 190 19.47 6.60 -5.60
N ASP A 191 19.19 6.62 -4.29
CA ASP A 191 17.93 7.11 -3.74
C ASP A 191 18.19 8.00 -2.51
N PRO A 192 18.10 9.34 -2.65
CA PRO A 192 18.31 10.25 -1.53
C PRO A 192 17.23 10.13 -0.44
N ASP A 193 16.07 9.56 -0.77
CA ASP A 193 14.96 9.33 0.15
C ASP A 193 15.09 8.00 0.91
N TYR A 194 15.94 7.08 0.45
CA TYR A 194 16.19 5.81 1.15
C TYR A 194 16.69 6.07 2.57
N GLY A 195 15.98 5.55 3.57
CA GLY A 195 16.28 5.70 4.99
C GLY A 195 15.77 7.00 5.63
N MET A 196 15.02 7.82 4.89
CA MET A 196 14.29 8.95 5.47
C MET A 196 13.01 8.47 6.15
N VAL A 197 12.50 9.22 7.12
CA VAL A 197 11.20 8.92 7.77
C VAL A 197 10.09 8.97 6.72
N GLU A 198 9.27 7.93 6.65
CA GLU A 198 8.21 7.86 5.63
C GLU A 198 7.11 8.93 5.85
N PRO A 199 6.46 9.42 4.79
CA PRO A 199 5.27 10.25 4.93
C PRO A 199 4.16 9.56 5.72
N GLY A 200 3.40 10.32 6.49
CA GLY A 200 2.35 9.83 7.39
C GLY A 200 2.85 9.29 8.73
N THR A 201 4.17 9.12 8.90
CA THR A 201 4.74 8.64 10.19
C THR A 201 4.42 9.61 11.32
N LYS A 202 3.97 9.08 12.46
CA LYS A 202 3.74 9.88 13.67
C LYS A 202 5.05 10.53 14.14
N CYS A 203 5.06 11.85 14.25
CA CYS A 203 6.22 12.64 14.72
C CYS A 203 5.99 13.34 16.06
N GLY A 204 4.77 13.23 16.60
CA GLY A 204 4.34 13.71 17.91
C GLY A 204 2.88 13.34 18.12
N ASP A 205 2.34 13.57 19.31
CA ASP A 205 0.92 13.32 19.56
C ASP A 205 0.04 14.26 18.72
N GLY A 206 -0.87 13.67 17.94
CA GLY A 206 -1.69 14.40 16.98
C GLY A 206 -0.92 14.96 15.77
N MET A 207 0.33 14.51 15.54
CA MET A 207 1.18 15.04 14.47
C MET A 207 1.78 13.94 13.59
N VAL A 208 1.89 14.24 12.29
CA VAL A 208 2.42 13.34 11.26
C VAL A 208 3.43 14.06 10.36
N CYS A 209 4.32 13.28 9.74
CA CYS A 209 5.24 13.80 8.74
C CYS A 209 4.54 13.97 7.39
N SER A 210 4.47 15.22 6.89
CA SER A 210 4.01 15.54 5.54
C SER A 210 5.01 16.47 4.88
N ASN A 211 5.45 16.16 3.66
CA ASN A 211 6.47 16.94 2.94
C ASN A 211 7.71 17.26 3.78
N ARG A 212 8.17 16.29 4.58
CA ARG A 212 9.32 16.41 5.49
C ARG A 212 9.14 17.44 6.62
N GLN A 213 7.89 17.77 6.97
CA GLN A 213 7.51 18.64 8.07
C GLN A 213 6.61 17.90 9.05
N CYS A 214 6.75 18.20 10.35
CA CYS A 214 5.88 17.65 11.38
C CYS A 214 4.67 18.57 11.55
N VAL A 215 3.50 18.09 11.11
CA VAL A 215 2.26 18.88 11.02
C VAL A 215 1.12 18.21 11.77
N ASN A 216 0.09 18.98 12.14
CA ASN A 216 -1.09 18.43 12.80
C ASN A 216 -1.85 17.50 11.84
N VAL A 217 -2.21 16.32 12.34
CA VAL A 217 -2.92 15.28 11.58
C VAL A 217 -4.24 15.76 10.97
N GLN A 218 -4.94 16.69 11.64
CA GLN A 218 -6.21 17.27 11.18
C GLN A 218 -6.06 18.24 10.01
N THR A 219 -4.85 18.79 9.83
CA THR A 219 -4.54 19.72 8.73
C THR A 219 -3.78 19.04 7.60
N ALA A 220 -3.30 17.82 7.82
CA ALA A 220 -2.54 17.05 6.84
C ALA A 220 -3.46 16.35 5.81
N TYR A 221 -4.71 16.06 6.19
CA TYR A 221 -5.67 15.25 5.44
C TYR A 221 -7.06 15.86 5.45
#